data_AF-A0A3C0ISY3-F1
#
_entry.id   AF-A0A3C0ISY3-F1
#
_cell.length_a   1.000
_cell.length_b   1.000
_cell.length_c   1.000
_cell.angle_alpha   90.00
_cell.angle_beta   90.00
_cell.angle_gamma   90.00
#
_symmetry.space_group_name_H-M   'P 1'
#
loop_
_entity.id
_entity.type
_entity.pdbx_description
1 polymer ?
#
loop_
_entity_poly.entity_id
_entity_poly.type
_entity_poly.pdbx_seq_one_letter_code
_entity_poly.pdbx_strand_id
1 'polypeptide(L)'
;MNSLKKLLGIIWILLGPAAIFFLAQQAYSKVGEAYAKADALTDAAAKAAANDIALNSLLQWGIIILIFVPIAFGLVIFGKYAMQGDYNKLPHSSAEITDY
;
A
#
# COMPACT_ATOMS: atom_id res chain seq x y z
N MET A 1 -17.79 7.23 23.23
CA MET A 1 -17.42 6.81 21.85
C MET A 1 -17.75 5.33 21.71
N ASN A 2 -18.60 4.95 20.76
CA ASN A 2 -18.90 3.54 20.51
C ASN A 2 -17.60 2.77 20.28
N SER A 3 -17.38 1.68 21.03
CA SER A 3 -16.18 0.85 20.97
C SER A 3 -15.84 0.40 19.54
N LEU A 4 -16.87 0.27 18.70
CA LEU A 4 -16.75 0.00 17.27
C LEU A 4 -15.86 1.01 16.53
N LYS A 5 -15.99 2.31 16.80
CA LYS A 5 -15.20 3.35 16.09
C LYS A 5 -13.72 3.29 16.45
N LYS A 6 -13.41 3.02 17.73
CA LYS A 6 -12.03 2.85 18.19
C LYS A 6 -11.39 1.58 17.61
N LEU A 7 -12.15 0.49 17.54
CA LEU A 7 -11.71 -0.75 16.91
C LEU A 7 -11.39 -0.54 15.42
N LEU A 8 -12.27 0.15 14.69
CA LEU A 8 -12.04 0.46 13.28
C LEU A 8 -10.79 1.31 13.09
N GLY A 9 -10.56 2.33 13.91
CA GLY A 9 -9.34 3.15 13.85
C GLY A 9 -8.06 2.34 14.01
N ILE A 10 -8.03 1.41 14.99
CA ILE A 10 -6.88 0.50 15.21
C ILE A 10 -6.68 -0.43 14.01
N ILE A 11 -7.76 -0.98 13.44
CA ILE A 11 -7.70 -1.83 12.25
C ILE A 11 -7.03 -1.08 11.11
N TRP A 12 -7.45 0.18 10.83
CA TRP A 12 -6.88 0.96 9.72
C TRP A 12 -5.40 1.33 9.93
N ILE A 13 -4.99 1.62 11.17
CA ILE A 13 -3.60 1.90 11.51
C ILE A 13 -2.71 0.66 11.29
N LEU A 14 -3.18 -0.54 11.64
CA LEU A 14 -2.40 -1.76 11.47
C LEU A 14 -2.43 -2.26 10.01
N LEU A 15 -3.57 -2.10 9.33
CA LEU A 15 -3.76 -2.56 7.97
C LEU A 15 -2.82 -1.84 6.99
N GLY A 16 -2.58 -0.53 7.16
CA GLY A 16 -1.69 0.24 6.30
C GLY A 16 -0.26 -0.34 6.21
N PRO A 17 0.48 -0.40 7.34
CA PRO A 17 1.81 -1.00 7.39
C PRO A 17 1.82 -2.48 6.99
N ALA A 18 0.82 -3.26 7.42
CA ALA A 18 0.73 -4.67 7.04
C ALA A 18 0.57 -4.86 5.52
N ALA A 19 -0.26 -4.03 4.87
CA ALA A 19 -0.44 -4.07 3.42
C ALA A 19 0.86 -3.71 2.68
N ILE A 20 1.58 -2.68 3.12
CA ILE A 20 2.87 -2.31 2.52
C ILE A 20 3.90 -3.42 2.70
N PHE A 21 3.98 -4.02 3.89
CA PHE A 21 4.87 -5.15 4.14
C PHE A 21 4.57 -6.33 3.20
N PHE A 22 3.30 -6.73 3.08
CA PHE A 22 2.91 -7.83 2.18
C PHE A 22 3.13 -7.50 0.70
N LEU A 23 2.90 -6.26 0.29
CA LEU A 23 3.16 -5.82 -1.09
C LEU A 23 4.67 -5.86 -1.39
N ALA A 24 5.51 -5.37 -0.50
CA ALA A 24 6.96 -5.41 -0.66
C ALA A 24 7.49 -6.86 -0.72
N GLN A 25 6.98 -7.74 0.14
CA GLN A 25 7.34 -9.16 0.13
C GLN A 25 6.93 -9.85 -1.19
N GLN A 26 5.71 -9.59 -1.67
CA GLN A 26 5.24 -10.18 -2.93
C GLN A 26 5.99 -9.61 -4.15
N ALA A 27 6.26 -8.31 -4.18
CA ALA A 27 7.08 -7.69 -5.21
C ALA A 27 8.47 -8.34 -5.27
N TYR A 28 9.12 -8.51 -4.12
CA TYR A 28 10.42 -9.16 -4.04
C TYR A 28 10.37 -10.60 -4.59
N SER A 29 9.40 -11.41 -4.14
CA SER A 29 9.26 -12.80 -4.59
C SER A 29 9.02 -12.88 -6.10
N LYS A 30 8.06 -12.10 -6.63
CA LYS A 30 7.63 -12.22 -8.02
C LYS A 30 8.64 -11.66 -9.01
N VAL A 31 9.27 -10.55 -8.67
CA VAL A 31 10.34 -9.98 -9.48
C VAL A 31 11.57 -10.90 -9.44
N GLY A 32 11.95 -11.38 -8.25
CA GLY A 32 13.07 -12.31 -8.09
C GLY A 32 12.87 -13.62 -8.86
N GLU A 33 11.68 -14.22 -8.78
CA GLU A 33 11.31 -15.42 -9.56
C GLU A 33 11.40 -15.17 -11.07
N ALA A 34 11.02 -13.98 -11.56
CA ALA A 34 11.06 -13.65 -12.97
C ALA A 34 12.51 -13.54 -13.50
N TYR A 35 13.37 -12.83 -12.76
CA TYR A 35 14.79 -12.71 -13.12
C TYR A 35 15.55 -14.04 -12.98
N ALA A 36 15.27 -14.83 -11.94
CA ALA A 36 15.89 -16.15 -11.77
C ALA A 36 15.58 -17.09 -12.96
N LYS A 37 14.36 -17.03 -13.50
CA LYS A 37 13.99 -17.78 -14.71
C LYS A 37 14.75 -17.28 -15.95
N ALA A 38 14.92 -15.97 -16.10
CA ALA A 38 15.69 -15.40 -17.20
C ALA A 38 17.16 -15.80 -17.13
N ASP A 39 17.75 -15.83 -15.92
CA ASP A 39 19.15 -16.19 -15.72
C ASP A 39 19.46 -17.67 -15.89
N ALA A 40 18.48 -18.55 -15.67
CA ALA A 40 18.63 -19.99 -15.90
C ALA A 40 18.69 -20.37 -17.40
N LEU A 41 18.34 -19.46 -18.32
CA LEU A 41 18.36 -19.70 -19.75
C LEU A 41 19.77 -19.51 -20.34
N THR A 42 20.18 -20.45 -21.18
CA THR A 42 21.48 -20.44 -21.86
C THR A 42 21.41 -19.89 -23.29
N ASP A 43 20.24 -19.96 -23.93
CA ASP A 43 20.02 -19.41 -25.27
C ASP A 43 19.85 -17.87 -25.21
N ALA A 44 20.58 -17.16 -26.06
CA ALA A 44 20.63 -15.70 -26.03
C ALA A 44 19.30 -15.05 -26.41
N ALA A 45 18.58 -15.61 -27.40
CA ALA A 45 17.29 -15.07 -27.84
C ALA A 45 16.20 -15.32 -26.77
N ALA A 46 16.17 -16.51 -26.19
CA ALA A 46 15.26 -16.85 -25.10
C ALA A 46 15.54 -16.02 -23.83
N LYS A 47 16.82 -15.79 -23.50
CA LYS A 47 17.20 -14.95 -22.36
C LYS A 47 16.76 -13.49 -22.54
N ALA A 48 16.91 -12.92 -23.75
CA ALA A 48 16.44 -11.58 -24.06
C ALA A 48 14.92 -11.46 -23.85
N ALA A 49 14.14 -12.38 -24.42
CA ALA A 49 12.68 -12.39 -24.27
C ALA A 49 12.23 -12.58 -22.80
N ALA A 50 12.92 -13.41 -22.03
CA ALA A 50 12.61 -13.61 -20.61
C ALA A 50 12.95 -12.39 -19.76
N ASN A 51 14.01 -11.65 -20.09
CA ASN A 51 14.35 -10.39 -19.42
C ASN A 51 13.29 -9.31 -19.65
N ASP A 52 12.73 -9.21 -20.85
CA ASP A 52 11.63 -8.28 -21.13
C ASP A 52 10.42 -8.57 -20.22
N ILE A 53 10.10 -9.85 -20.01
CA ILE A 53 9.03 -10.27 -19.09
C ILE A 53 9.37 -9.90 -17.64
N ALA A 54 10.62 -10.09 -17.21
CA ALA A 54 11.06 -9.73 -15.86
C ALA A 54 11.03 -8.21 -15.63
N LEU A 55 11.41 -7.41 -16.62
CA LEU A 55 11.33 -5.95 -16.59
C LEU A 55 9.87 -5.47 -16.48
N ASN A 56 8.94 -6.09 -17.21
CA ASN A 56 7.52 -5.79 -17.08
C ASN A 56 6.99 -6.09 -15.67
N SER A 57 7.43 -7.21 -15.07
CA SER A 57 7.07 -7.55 -13.69
C SER A 57 7.62 -6.52 -12.69
N LEU A 58 8.88 -6.12 -12.86
CA LEU A 58 9.50 -5.07 -12.03
C LEU A 58 8.73 -3.75 -12.15
N LEU A 59 8.39 -3.33 -13.37
CA LEU A 59 7.63 -2.10 -13.59
C LEU A 59 6.24 -2.16 -12.95
N GLN A 60 5.53 -3.28 -13.11
CA GLN A 60 4.21 -3.48 -12.52
C GLN A 60 4.25 -3.38 -10.99
N TRP A 61 5.16 -4.10 -10.34
CA TRP A 61 5.29 -4.06 -8.88
C TRP A 61 5.79 -2.70 -8.38
N GLY A 62 6.70 -2.06 -9.12
CA GLY A 62 7.17 -0.71 -8.81
C GLY A 62 6.04 0.31 -8.80
N ILE A 63 5.17 0.30 -9.82
CA ILE A 63 3.99 1.18 -9.91
C ILE A 63 2.99 0.88 -8.78
N ILE A 64 2.73 -0.40 -8.49
CA ILE A 64 1.83 -0.78 -7.39
C ILE A 64 2.34 -0.22 -6.06
N ILE A 65 3.61 -0.42 -5.73
CA ILE A 65 4.18 0.11 -4.48
C ILE A 65 4.11 1.63 -4.44
N LEU A 66 4.45 2.30 -5.54
CA LEU A 66 4.40 3.76 -5.65
C LEU A 66 3.01 4.33 -5.32
N ILE A 67 1.95 3.67 -5.80
CA ILE A 67 0.56 4.09 -5.56
C ILE A 67 0.08 3.69 -4.16
N PHE A 68 0.40 2.48 -3.70
CA PHE A 68 -0.12 1.96 -2.43
C PHE A 68 0.52 2.60 -1.20
N VAL A 69 1.78 3.05 -1.27
CA VAL A 69 2.45 3.73 -0.14
C VAL A 69 1.69 4.98 0.34
N PRO A 70 1.36 5.98 -0.50
CA PRO A 70 0.59 7.13 -0.05
C PRO A 70 -0.82 6.77 0.41
N ILE A 71 -1.45 5.74 -0.20
CA ILE A 71 -2.77 5.25 0.24
C ILE A 71 -2.69 4.66 1.66
N ALA A 72 -1.69 3.80 1.92
CA ALA A 72 -1.49 3.21 3.24
C ALA A 72 -1.18 4.28 4.31
N PHE A 73 -0.42 5.31 3.94
CA PHE A 73 -0.18 6.44 4.82
C PHE A 73 -1.48 7.19 5.16
N GLY A 74 -2.34 7.40 4.16
CA GLY A 74 -3.69 7.95 4.36
C GLY A 74 -4.54 7.11 5.30
N LEU A 75 -4.51 5.77 5.20
CA LEU A 75 -5.22 4.86 6.10
C LEU A 75 -4.73 4.97 7.56
N VAL A 76 -3.42 5.14 7.77
CA VAL A 76 -2.86 5.34 9.11
C VAL A 76 -3.31 6.67 9.71
N ILE A 77 -3.24 7.76 8.94
CA ILE A 77 -3.73 9.08 9.38
C ILE A 77 -5.22 9.02 9.70
N PHE A 78 -6.00 8.42 8.81
CA PHE A 78 -7.44 8.24 9.01
C PHE A 78 -7.75 7.46 10.30
N GLY A 79 -7.06 6.33 10.50
CA GLY A 79 -7.27 5.53 11.70
C GLY A 79 -6.89 6.28 12.98
N LYS A 80 -5.86 7.13 12.94
CA LYS A 80 -5.47 7.99 14.06
C LYS A 80 -6.56 8.99 14.42
N TYR A 81 -7.09 9.74 13.45
CA TYR A 81 -8.19 10.70 13.69
C TYR A 81 -9.48 10.01 14.15
N ALA A 82 -9.75 8.79 13.66
CA ALA A 82 -10.88 7.99 14.14
C ALA A 82 -10.73 7.58 15.62
N MET A 83 -9.51 7.31 16.08
CA MET A 83 -9.25 7.02 17.49
C MET A 83 -9.39 8.26 18.39
N GLN A 84 -9.01 9.44 17.88
CA GLN A 84 -9.15 10.73 18.59
C GLN A 84 -10.61 11.18 18.67
N GLY A 85 -11.45 10.66 17.77
CA GLY A 85 -12.88 10.92 17.78
C GLY A 85 -13.29 12.15 16.96
N ASP A 86 -12.39 12.63 16.11
CA ASP A 86 -12.60 13.81 15.26
C ASP A 86 -13.75 13.58 14.25
N TYR A 87 -14.11 12.32 13.96
CA TYR A 87 -15.27 11.94 13.13
C TYR A 87 -16.58 11.76 13.92
N ASN A 88 -16.67 12.20 15.18
CA ASN A 88 -17.88 11.99 15.97
C ASN A 88 -19.00 13.01 15.71
N LYS A 89 -18.66 14.21 15.25
CA LYS A 89 -19.62 15.26 14.95
C LYS A 89 -19.11 16.07 13.75
N LEU A 90 -19.91 16.13 12.68
CA LEU A 90 -19.64 17.05 11.58
C LEU A 90 -20.25 18.42 11.95
N PRO A 91 -19.57 19.54 11.66
CA PRO A 91 -20.16 20.87 11.84
C PRO A 91 -21.38 21.02 10.92
N HIS A 92 -22.48 21.55 11.45
CA HIS A 92 -23.71 21.75 10.68
C HIS A 92 -23.71 23.07 9.90
N SER A 93 -22.86 24.02 10.30
CA SER A 93 -22.60 25.26 9.57
C SER A 93 -21.12 25.65 9.66
N SER A 94 -20.62 26.34 8.64
CA SER A 94 -19.22 26.83 8.61
C SER A 94 -18.91 27.80 9.75
N ALA A 95 -19.92 28.40 10.38
CA ALA A 95 -19.76 29.28 11.53
C ALA A 95 -19.35 28.52 12.82
N GLU A 96 -19.45 27.19 12.84
CA GLU A 96 -19.04 26.34 13.97
C GLU A 96 -17.56 25.94 13.92
N ILE A 97 -16.84 26.25 12.83
CA ILE A 97 -15.41 25.98 12.70
C ILE A 97 -14.67 27.15 13.35
N THR A 98 -14.19 26.95 14.57
CA THR A 98 -13.51 28.01 15.37
C THR A 98 -11.99 27.84 15.43
N ASP A 99 -11.45 26.76 14.87
CA ASP A 99 -10.01 26.51 14.78
C ASP A 99 -9.44 27.17 13.50
N TYR A 100 -8.99 28.41 13.63
CA TYR A 100 -8.06 29.08 12.71
C TYR A 100 -6.70 29.28 13.38
#